data_AF-A0A0D8J460-F1
#
_entry.id   AF-A0A0D8J460-F1
#
_cell.length_a   1.000
_cell.length_b   1.000
_cell.length_c   1.000
_cell.angle_alpha   90.00
_cell.angle_beta   90.00
_cell.angle_gamma   90.00
#
_symmetry.space_group_name_H-M   'P 1'
#
loop_
_entity.id
_entity.type
_entity.pdbx_description
1 polymer ?
#
loop_
_entity_poly.entity_id
_entity_poly.type
_entity_poly.pdbx_seq_one_letter_code
_entity_poly.pdbx_strand_id
1 'polypeptide(L)'
;MCNSKCYDTISIIVSLVLGVIFAILVFCFPSLFFLGILFGFLLSIAALFLLTITASSLLRQDKRLNDCICATGKRLLIPALLLLAAAMIAFIFLTLCIATFITYPILTFILYTLITYTFFSLYCFLACLIEAGCHHCGCEE
;
A
#
# COMPACT_ATOMS: atom_id res chain seq x y z
N MET A 1 3.12 -12.90 -12.57
CA MET A 1 3.28 -11.58 -13.25
C MET A 1 3.92 -10.46 -12.40
N CYS A 2 3.60 -10.34 -11.11
CA CYS A 2 4.04 -9.22 -10.25
C CYS A 2 5.49 -9.24 -9.72
N ASN A 3 6.33 -10.22 -10.11
CA ASN A 3 7.72 -10.33 -9.62
C ASN A 3 8.79 -9.90 -10.64
N SER A 4 8.38 -9.24 -11.72
CA SER A 4 9.33 -8.70 -12.71
C SER A 4 9.92 -7.38 -12.23
N LYS A 5 11.23 -7.19 -12.44
CA LYS A 5 11.94 -5.91 -12.20
C LYS A 5 11.30 -4.73 -12.94
N CYS A 6 10.61 -5.00 -14.05
CA CYS A 6 9.87 -4.00 -14.80
C CYS A 6 8.64 -3.49 -14.02
N TYR A 7 7.88 -4.39 -13.37
CA TYR A 7 6.65 -4.05 -12.65
C TYR A 7 6.93 -3.19 -11.40
N ASP A 8 7.74 -3.70 -10.47
CA ASP A 8 9.01 -3.06 -10.22
C ASP A 8 9.11 -1.53 -10.22
N THR A 9 9.96 -1.15 -11.16
CA THR A 9 10.28 0.17 -11.63
C THR A 9 9.03 0.98 -12.00
N ILE A 10 8.06 0.39 -12.71
CA ILE A 10 6.83 1.11 -13.13
C ILE A 10 6.03 1.54 -11.90
N SER A 11 5.84 0.65 -10.93
CA SER A 11 5.08 0.95 -9.70
C SER A 11 5.72 2.10 -8.93
N ILE A 12 7.05 2.13 -8.83
CA ILE A 12 7.81 3.21 -8.19
C ILE A 12 7.65 4.53 -8.95
N ILE A 13 7.84 4.52 -10.27
CA ILE A 13 7.73 5.73 -11.10
C ILE A 13 6.33 6.31 -11.01
N VAL A 14 5.29 5.49 -11.18
CA VAL A 14 3.89 5.94 -11.12
C VAL A 14 3.57 6.49 -9.72
N SER A 15 4.05 5.84 -8.66
CA SER A 15 3.83 6.29 -7.29
C SER A 15 4.49 7.65 -7.03
N LEU A 16 5.71 7.87 -7.50
CA LEU A 16 6.42 9.14 -7.39
C LEU A 16 5.71 10.25 -8.17
N VAL A 17 5.29 9.98 -9.41
CA VAL A 17 4.58 10.95 -10.24
C VAL A 17 3.27 11.37 -9.59
N LEU A 18 2.47 10.42 -9.09
CA LEU A 18 1.25 10.76 -8.36
C LEU A 18 1.56 11.54 -7.09
N GLY A 19 2.58 11.17 -6.33
CA GLY A 19 3.03 11.90 -5.15
C GLY A 19 3.29 13.37 -5.45
N VAL A 20 4.05 13.67 -6.52
CA VAL A 20 4.36 15.05 -6.93
C VAL A 20 3.09 15.82 -7.30
N ILE A 21 2.19 15.19 -8.06
CA ILE A 21 0.93 15.81 -8.48
C ILE A 21 0.10 16.20 -7.25
N PHE A 22 -0.07 15.30 -6.28
CA PHE A 22 -0.83 15.57 -5.06
C PHE A 22 -0.13 16.60 -4.15
N ALA A 23 1.20 16.62 -4.12
CA ALA A 23 1.96 17.63 -3.39
C ALA A 23 1.79 19.04 -3.95
N ILE A 24 1.58 19.20 -5.25
CA ILE A 24 1.27 20.49 -5.87
C ILE A 24 -0.21 20.83 -5.65
N LEU A 25 -1.12 19.86 -5.83
CA LEU A 25 -2.55 20.08 -5.69
C LEU A 25 -2.97 20.49 -4.28
N VAL A 26 -2.26 20.06 -3.24
CA VAL A 26 -2.60 20.40 -1.85
C VAL A 26 -2.50 21.91 -1.57
N PHE A 27 -1.70 22.66 -2.34
CA PHE A 27 -1.66 24.12 -2.23
C PHE A 27 -2.99 24.77 -2.64
N CYS A 28 -3.65 24.22 -3.65
CA CYS A 28 -4.98 24.68 -4.08
C CYS A 28 -6.10 24.04 -3.25
N PHE A 29 -5.92 22.80 -2.79
CA PHE A 29 -6.93 22.01 -2.12
C PHE A 29 -6.37 21.36 -0.84
N PRO A 30 -6.34 22.08 0.29
CA PRO A 30 -5.79 21.57 1.55
C PRO A 30 -6.55 20.36 2.11
N SER A 31 -7.81 20.16 1.69
CA SER A 31 -8.60 18.97 2.03
C SER A 31 -7.98 17.66 1.55
N LEU A 32 -7.15 17.69 0.50
CA LEU A 32 -6.41 16.51 0.02
C LEU A 32 -5.46 15.96 1.08
N PHE A 33 -4.91 16.81 1.95
CA PHE A 33 -4.05 16.35 3.03
C PHE A 33 -4.82 15.46 4.02
N PHE A 34 -5.98 15.93 4.48
CA PHE A 34 -6.83 15.16 5.38
C PHE A 34 -7.31 13.85 4.73
N LEU A 35 -7.66 13.91 3.44
CA LEU A 35 -8.08 12.75 2.67
C LEU A 35 -6.95 11.72 2.55
N GLY A 36 -5.72 12.17 2.28
CA GLY A 36 -4.52 11.33 2.25
C GLY A 36 -4.25 10.63 3.59
N ILE A 37 -4.43 11.31 4.72
CA ILE A 37 -4.29 10.70 6.05
C ILE A 37 -5.33 9.58 6.22
N LEU A 38 -6.59 9.88 5.94
CA LEU A 38 -7.70 8.94 6.15
C LEU A 38 -7.57 7.70 5.26
N PHE A 39 -7.30 7.89 3.96
CA PHE A 39 -7.07 6.76 3.05
C PHE A 39 -5.80 5.98 3.39
N GLY A 40 -4.71 6.67 3.73
CA GLY A 40 -3.46 6.02 4.12
C GLY A 40 -3.66 5.10 5.32
N PHE A 41 -4.35 5.61 6.34
CA PHE A 41 -4.68 4.85 7.55
C PHE A 41 -5.57 3.64 7.23
N LEU A 42 -6.70 3.84 6.55
CA LEU A 42 -7.62 2.75 6.22
C LEU A 42 -6.97 1.67 5.35
N LEU A 43 -6.21 2.08 4.32
CA LEU A 43 -5.52 1.14 3.43
C LEU A 43 -4.47 0.32 4.18
N SER A 44 -3.69 0.97 5.04
CA SER A 44 -2.66 0.28 5.83
C SER A 44 -3.27 -0.75 6.78
N ILE A 45 -4.36 -0.42 7.47
CA ILE A 45 -5.07 -1.36 8.35
C ILE A 45 -5.67 -2.51 7.55
N ALA A 46 -6.33 -2.22 6.43
CA ALA A 46 -6.91 -3.26 5.58
C ALA A 46 -5.84 -4.23 5.05
N ALA A 47 -4.68 -3.72 4.63
CA ALA A 47 -3.56 -4.54 4.17
C ALA A 47 -2.97 -5.40 5.29
N LEU A 48 -2.75 -4.83 6.48
CA LEU A 48 -2.25 -5.56 7.65
C LEU A 48 -3.25 -6.62 8.13
N PHE A 49 -4.54 -6.30 8.09
CA PHE A 49 -5.60 -7.25 8.45
C PHE A 49 -5.66 -8.42 7.47
N LEU A 50 -5.59 -8.15 6.16
CA LEU A 50 -5.49 -9.19 5.13
C LEU A 50 -4.26 -10.08 5.32
N LEU A 51 -3.10 -9.50 5.61
CA LEU A 51 -1.88 -10.25 5.92
C LEU A 51 -2.04 -11.10 7.19
N THR A 52 -2.75 -10.59 8.20
CA THR A 52 -3.01 -11.33 9.44
C THR A 52 -3.95 -12.51 9.20
N ILE A 53 -5.03 -12.32 8.44
CA ILE A 53 -5.97 -13.40 8.08
C ILE A 53 -5.26 -14.48 7.25
N THR A 54 -4.48 -14.07 6.26
CA THR A 54 -3.76 -15.02 5.39
C THR A 54 -2.64 -15.74 6.11
N ALA A 55 -1.98 -15.10 7.10
CA ALA A 55 -0.99 -15.74 7.95
C ALA A 55 -1.59 -16.72 8.97
N SER A 56 -2.82 -16.47 9.44
CA SER A 56 -3.52 -17.28 10.46
C SER A 56 -4.43 -18.36 9.88
N SER A 57 -4.81 -18.27 8.60
CA SER A 57 -5.72 -19.23 7.96
C SER A 57 -5.05 -20.58 7.67
N LEU A 58 -5.85 -21.66 7.76
CA LEU A 58 -5.51 -23.04 7.34
C LEU A 58 -5.00 -23.15 5.89
N LEU A 59 -5.25 -22.11 5.10
CA LEU A 59 -4.66 -21.81 3.79
C LEU A 59 -3.13 -22.02 3.71
N ARG A 60 -2.40 -21.91 4.83
CA ARG A 60 -0.95 -22.20 4.89
C ARG A 60 -0.59 -23.69 4.75
N GLN A 61 -1.56 -24.60 4.83
CA GLN A 61 -1.32 -26.03 4.59
C GLN A 61 -1.03 -26.33 3.11
N ASP A 62 -1.48 -25.48 2.19
CA ASP A 62 -1.17 -25.64 0.77
C ASP A 62 0.19 -25.00 0.45
N LYS A 63 1.09 -25.82 -0.11
CA LYS A 63 2.48 -25.42 -0.40
C LYS A 63 2.53 -24.24 -1.37
N ARG A 64 1.67 -24.21 -2.40
CA ARG A 64 1.67 -23.15 -3.42
C ARG A 64 1.22 -21.82 -2.85
N LEU A 65 0.23 -21.83 -1.97
CA LEU A 65 -0.25 -20.63 -1.32
C LEU A 65 0.74 -20.11 -0.27
N ASN A 66 1.38 -21.01 0.48
CA ASN A 66 2.45 -20.62 1.42
C ASN A 66 3.67 -20.02 0.69
N ASP A 67 4.05 -20.55 -0.48
CA ASP A 67 5.13 -19.99 -1.31
C ASP A 67 4.76 -18.60 -1.83
N CYS A 68 3.52 -18.41 -2.28
CA CYS A 68 2.98 -17.11 -2.69
C CYS A 68 3.02 -16.08 -1.53
N ILE A 69 2.50 -16.44 -0.36
CA ILE A 69 2.48 -15.58 0.83
C ILE A 69 3.92 -15.25 1.29
N CYS A 70 4.84 -16.20 1.23
CA CYS A 70 6.23 -15.98 1.59
C CYS A 70 6.93 -14.99 0.64
N ALA A 71 6.66 -15.10 -0.67
CA ALA A 71 7.26 -14.25 -1.68
C ALA A 71 6.68 -12.83 -1.71
N THR A 72 5.35 -12.69 -1.57
CA THR A 72 4.65 -11.41 -1.75
C THR A 72 4.23 -10.75 -0.44
N GLY A 73 4.10 -11.50 0.65
CA GLY A 73 3.66 -10.98 1.96
C GLY A 73 4.63 -9.96 2.54
N LYS A 74 5.95 -10.19 2.47
CA LYS A 74 6.94 -9.19 2.90
C LYS A 74 6.88 -7.90 2.07
N ARG A 75 6.60 -8.03 0.77
CA ARG A 75 6.52 -6.91 -0.17
C ARG A 75 5.33 -6.00 0.14
N LEU A 76 4.23 -6.56 0.67
CA LEU A 76 3.06 -5.80 1.14
C LEU A 76 3.21 -5.30 2.58
N LEU A 77 3.84 -6.10 3.45
CA LEU A 77 4.00 -5.77 4.86
C LEU A 77 4.80 -4.49 5.07
N ILE A 78 5.94 -4.35 4.38
CA ILE A 78 6.84 -3.19 4.50
C ILE A 78 6.12 -1.87 4.16
N PRO A 79 5.52 -1.71 2.95
CA PRO A 79 4.86 -0.46 2.60
C PRO A 79 3.60 -0.20 3.42
N ALA A 80 2.83 -1.22 3.81
CA ALA A 80 1.67 -1.04 4.68
C ALA A 80 2.08 -0.50 6.06
N LEU A 81 3.14 -1.02 6.66
CA LEU A 81 3.66 -0.53 7.94
C LEU A 81 4.19 0.89 7.83
N LEU A 82 4.92 1.19 6.75
CA LEU A 82 5.49 2.51 6.49
C LEU A 82 4.39 3.54 6.20
N LEU A 83 3.34 3.16 5.50
CA LEU A 83 2.16 3.98 5.25
C LEU A 83 1.40 4.27 6.55
N LEU A 84 1.23 3.28 7.43
CA LEU A 84 0.61 3.48 8.75
C LEU A 84 1.42 4.47 9.58
N ALA A 85 2.74 4.30 9.66
CA ALA A 85 3.62 5.22 10.37
C ALA A 85 3.54 6.64 9.79
N ALA A 86 3.58 6.78 8.46
CA ALA A 86 3.44 8.08 7.79
C ALA A 86 2.09 8.75 8.07
N ALA A 87 0.99 7.98 8.05
CA ALA A 87 -0.35 8.48 8.37
C ALA A 87 -0.46 8.95 9.82
N MET A 88 0.10 8.18 10.77
CA MET A 88 0.13 8.55 12.19
C MET A 88 0.96 9.82 12.43
N ILE A 89 2.15 9.90 11.82
CA ILE A 89 2.98 11.11 11.89
C ILE A 89 2.22 12.29 11.31
N ALA A 90 1.63 12.15 10.11
CA ALA A 90 0.85 13.22 9.49
C ALA A 90 -0.32 13.69 10.35
N PHE A 91 -1.01 12.76 11.03
CA PHE A 91 -2.08 13.08 11.97
C PHE A 91 -1.58 13.85 13.19
N ILE A 92 -0.44 13.46 13.76
CA ILE A 92 0.20 14.17 14.88
C ILE A 92 0.58 15.60 14.46
N PHE A 93 1.20 15.77 13.30
CA PHE A 93 1.57 17.08 12.75
C PHE A 93 0.35 17.97 12.49
N LEU A 94 -0.75 17.37 12.01
CA LEU A 94 -2.03 18.07 11.85
C LEU A 94 -2.59 18.51 13.21
N THR A 95 -2.61 17.62 14.20
CA THR A 95 -3.21 17.85 15.52
C THR A 95 -2.45 18.92 16.31
N LEU A 96 -1.12 18.93 16.22
CA LEU A 96 -0.28 19.91 16.89
C LEU A 96 -0.26 21.28 16.18
N CYS A 97 -0.90 21.42 15.02
CA CYS A 97 -0.81 22.60 14.15
C CYS A 97 0.64 23.03 13.82
N ILE A 98 1.60 22.10 13.91
CA ILE A 98 3.02 22.33 13.58
C ILE A 98 3.23 22.30 12.06
N ALA A 99 2.22 21.86 11.30
CA ALA A 99 2.28 21.78 9.86
C ALA A 99 2.40 23.19 9.24
N THR A 100 3.63 23.57 8.90
CA THR A 100 3.92 24.81 8.16
C THR A 100 3.56 24.67 6.68
N PHE A 101 3.54 25.79 5.95
CA PHE A 101 3.32 25.86 4.49
C PHE A 101 4.19 24.88 3.69
N ILE A 102 5.40 24.57 4.17
CA ILE A 102 6.35 23.66 3.50
C ILE A 102 6.15 22.20 3.97
N THR A 103 5.67 22.00 5.18
CA THR A 103 5.49 20.67 5.77
C THR A 103 4.31 19.93 5.14
N TYR A 104 3.18 20.61 4.90
CA TYR A 104 2.00 20.01 4.24
C TYR A 104 2.28 19.34 2.89
N PRO A 105 2.92 19.99 1.90
CA PRO A 105 3.19 19.37 0.60
C PRO A 105 4.15 18.18 0.69
N ILE A 106 5.14 18.24 1.60
CA ILE A 106 6.08 17.14 1.80
C ILE A 106 5.36 15.91 2.39
N LEU A 107 4.55 16.08 3.44
CA LEU A 107 3.82 14.94 3.99
C LEU A 107 2.76 14.43 3.00
N THR A 108 2.13 15.31 2.22
CA THR A 108 1.20 14.91 1.17
C THR A 108 1.90 14.06 0.11
N PHE A 109 3.07 14.51 -0.36
CA PHE A 109 3.90 13.75 -1.28
C PHE A 109 4.16 12.33 -0.75
N ILE A 110 4.63 12.23 0.51
CA ILE A 110 4.94 10.96 1.15
C ILE A 110 3.70 10.07 1.24
N LEU A 111 2.58 10.60 1.74
CA LEU A 111 1.34 9.84 1.89
C LEU A 111 0.85 9.29 0.56
N TYR A 112 0.70 10.12 -0.47
CA TYR A 112 0.15 9.68 -1.75
C TYR A 112 1.11 8.75 -2.52
N THR A 113 2.42 8.94 -2.39
CA THR A 113 3.42 8.00 -2.92
C THR A 113 3.29 6.64 -2.25
N LEU A 114 3.14 6.61 -0.92
CA LEU A 114 3.00 5.36 -0.18
C LEU A 114 1.66 4.68 -0.41
N ILE A 115 0.57 5.45 -0.51
CA ILE A 115 -0.77 4.92 -0.82
C ILE A 115 -0.73 4.19 -2.15
N THR A 116 -0.25 4.85 -3.19
CA THR A 116 -0.19 4.28 -4.55
C THR A 116 0.71 3.06 -4.61
N TYR A 117 1.89 3.12 -4.00
CA TYR A 117 2.79 1.97 -3.94
C TYR A 117 2.18 0.79 -3.15
N THR A 118 1.51 1.07 -2.03
CA THR A 118 0.83 0.04 -1.23
C THR A 118 -0.33 -0.59 -2.01
N PHE A 119 -1.07 0.18 -2.80
CA PHE A 119 -2.10 -0.34 -3.71
C PHE A 119 -1.52 -1.31 -4.74
N PHE A 120 -0.42 -0.95 -5.40
CA PHE A 120 0.24 -1.86 -6.36
C PHE A 120 0.71 -3.15 -5.68
N SER A 121 1.27 -3.05 -4.48
CA SER A 121 1.70 -4.23 -3.73
C SER A 121 0.50 -5.08 -3.27
N LEU A 122 -0.61 -4.45 -2.89
CA LEU A 122 -1.82 -5.14 -2.45
C LEU A 122 -2.45 -5.88 -3.62
N TYR A 123 -2.52 -5.25 -4.79
CA TYR A 123 -3.00 -5.87 -6.02
C TYR A 123 -2.19 -7.12 -6.37
N CYS A 124 -0.86 -7.03 -6.28
CA CYS A 124 0.02 -8.18 -6.52
C CYS A 124 -0.19 -9.32 -5.53
N PHE A 125 -0.40 -8.99 -4.26
CA PHE A 125 -0.70 -9.98 -3.23
C PHE A 125 -2.05 -10.67 -3.52
N LEU A 126 -3.09 -9.90 -3.85
CA LEU A 126 -4.41 -10.45 -4.19
C LEU A 126 -4.36 -11.33 -5.44
N ALA A 127 -3.69 -10.87 -6.51
CA ALA A 127 -3.55 -11.63 -7.75
C ALA A 127 -2.85 -12.97 -7.49
N CYS A 128 -1.79 -12.97 -6.66
CA CYS A 128 -1.07 -14.17 -6.28
C CYS A 128 -1.95 -15.14 -5.47
N LEU A 129 -2.78 -14.63 -4.55
CA LEU A 129 -3.74 -15.45 -3.80
C LEU A 129 -4.81 -16.07 -4.71
N ILE A 130 -5.34 -15.29 -5.66
CA ILE A 130 -6.36 -15.75 -6.61
C ILE A 130 -5.76 -16.83 -7.51
N GLU A 131 -4.56 -16.62 -8.07
CA GLU A 131 -3.88 -17.58 -8.95
C GLU A 131 -3.60 -18.90 -8.22
N ALA A 132 -3.13 -18.84 -6.98
CA ALA A 132 -2.92 -20.02 -6.15
C ALA A 132 -4.23 -20.72 -5.76
N GLY A 133 -5.32 -19.98 -5.52
CA GLY A 133 -6.63 -20.54 -5.21
C GLY A 133 -7.36 -21.13 -6.42
N CYS A 134 -7.17 -20.57 -7.62
CA CYS A 134 -7.87 -20.97 -8.85
C CYS A 134 -7.47 -22.37 -9.34
N HIS A 135 -6.22 -22.78 -9.10
CA HIS A 135 -5.77 -24.17 -9.30
C HIS A 135 -6.58 -25.18 -8.49
N HIS A 136 -7.09 -24.79 -7.31
CA HIS A 136 -7.94 -25.64 -6.47
C HIS A 136 -9.40 -25.71 -6.98
N CYS A 137 -9.82 -24.77 -7.82
CA CYS A 137 -11.15 -24.72 -8.43
C CYS A 137 -11.23 -25.45 -9.79
N GLY A 138 -10.15 -26.11 -10.23
CA GLY A 138 -10.15 -26.88 -11.48
C GLY A 138 -10.21 -26.02 -12.75
N CYS A 139 -9.76 -24.77 -12.70
CA CYS A 139 -9.64 -23.92 -13.90
C CYS A 139 -8.32 -24.20 -14.67
N GLU A 140 -7.97 -25.47 -14.81
CA GLU A 140 -6.98 -25.93 -15.78
C GLU A 140 -7.69 -26.91 -16.73
N GLU A 141 -7.96 -26.44 -17.94
CA GLU A 141 -7.86 -27.30 -19.12
C GLU A 141 -6.38 -27.46 -19.49
#